data_AF-A0A3D1THD8-F1
#
_entry.id   AF-A0A3D1THD8-F1
#
_cell.length_a   1.000
_cell.length_b   1.000
_cell.length_c   1.000
_cell.angle_alpha   90.00
_cell.angle_beta   90.00
_cell.angle_gamma   90.00
#
_symmetry.space_group_name_H-M   'P 1'
#
loop_
_entity.id
_entity.type
_entity.pdbx_description
1 polymer ?
#
loop_
_entity_poly.entity_id
_entity_poly.type
_entity_poly.pdbx_seq_one_letter_code
_entity_poly.pdbx_strand_id
1 'polypeptide(L)'
;MTPTSIHLQLPDWVPILLAQKPAVFGDIEERMALVIELAQRNVTEMTGGPFGAAIFESHSGRLLAAGVNLVVPQHCSVAHAEMVAIMLAQRAAQTFDLSAPGLPACELVTSTEPCAMCMGAIPWSGVQRVVCGARDEDARAAGFDEGHKPPDWISAYHARGITVIRDILRTQAAQVLLDYPQKGGHLYNPQRGSGKEGTE
;
A
#
# COMPACT_ATOMS: atom_id res chain seq x y z
N MET A 1 5.92 30.87 5.33
CA MET A 1 6.62 30.59 4.05
C MET A 1 5.84 29.50 3.33
N THR A 2 5.61 29.63 2.03
CA THR A 2 4.94 28.58 1.24
C THR A 2 5.89 27.38 1.08
N PRO A 3 5.46 26.13 1.36
CA PRO A 3 6.31 24.97 1.16
C PRO A 3 6.65 24.79 -0.33
N THR A 4 7.93 24.53 -0.63
CA THR A 4 8.44 24.30 -2.00
C THR A 4 8.90 22.87 -2.24
N SER A 5 8.85 22.03 -1.20
CA SER A 5 9.21 20.61 -1.26
C SER A 5 8.25 19.78 -0.42
N ILE A 6 8.16 18.50 -0.77
CA ILE A 6 7.44 17.48 -0.01
C ILE A 6 8.47 16.46 0.46
N HIS A 7 8.46 16.14 1.75
CA HIS A 7 9.33 15.13 2.34
C HIS A 7 8.47 14.09 3.05
N LEU A 8 8.56 12.84 2.63
CA LEU A 8 7.95 11.69 3.30
C LEU A 8 9.09 10.79 3.78
N GLN A 9 9.06 10.43 5.06
CA GLN A 9 10.09 9.60 5.67
C GLN A 9 9.46 8.34 6.25
N LEU A 10 10.05 7.19 5.92
CA LEU A 10 9.74 5.94 6.59
C LEU A 10 10.18 6.01 8.06
N PRO A 11 9.41 5.45 9.00
CA PRO A 11 9.86 5.29 10.38
C PRO A 11 11.16 4.49 10.47
N ASP A 12 12.01 4.81 11.45
CA ASP A 12 13.35 4.20 11.60
C ASP A 12 13.31 2.68 11.78
N TRP A 13 12.22 2.14 12.33
CA TRP A 13 12.04 0.69 12.49
C TRP A 13 11.94 -0.04 11.15
N VAL A 14 11.50 0.62 10.07
CA VAL A 14 11.33 0.00 8.75
C VAL A 14 12.68 -0.47 8.18
N PRO A 15 13.71 0.38 7.98
CA PRO A 15 15.00 -0.09 7.50
C PRO A 15 15.67 -1.09 8.46
N ILE A 16 15.46 -0.96 9.78
CA ILE A 16 15.96 -1.92 10.77
C ILE A 16 15.31 -3.31 10.57
N LEU A 17 14.00 -3.36 10.34
CA LEU A 17 13.28 -4.58 10.03
C LEU A 17 13.81 -5.20 8.72
N LEU A 18 13.90 -4.40 7.65
CA LEU A 18 14.30 -4.91 6.34
C LEU A 18 15.74 -5.45 6.34
N ALA A 19 16.64 -4.88 7.13
CA ALA A 19 18.00 -5.38 7.30
C ALA A 19 18.07 -6.78 7.95
N GLN A 20 17.00 -7.22 8.63
CA GLN A 20 16.89 -8.55 9.25
C GLN A 20 16.21 -9.58 8.33
N LYS A 21 15.75 -9.16 7.14
CA LYS A 21 15.05 -10.00 6.18
C LYS A 21 15.99 -10.47 5.06
N PRO A 22 15.68 -11.59 4.40
CA PRO A 22 16.41 -11.95 3.19
C PRO A 22 16.21 -10.87 2.12
N ALA A 23 17.22 -10.68 1.26
CA ALA A 23 17.10 -9.77 0.12
C ALA A 23 16.14 -10.30 -0.96
N VAL A 24 15.87 -11.61 -0.94
CA VAL A 24 15.08 -12.35 -1.93
C VAL A 24 14.04 -13.20 -1.19
N PHE A 25 12.79 -13.11 -1.62
CA PHE A 25 11.64 -13.82 -1.06
C PHE A 25 11.14 -14.84 -2.10
N GLY A 26 11.10 -16.11 -1.69
CA GLY A 26 10.88 -17.24 -2.58
C GLY A 26 9.50 -17.23 -3.21
N ASP A 27 8.46 -17.43 -2.40
CA ASP A 27 7.07 -17.49 -2.83
C ASP A 27 6.29 -16.20 -2.53
N ILE A 28 5.03 -16.16 -2.99
CA ILE A 28 4.17 -14.99 -2.84
C ILE A 28 3.66 -14.84 -1.40
N GLU A 29 3.58 -15.94 -0.66
CA GLU A 29 3.19 -16.00 0.75
C GLU A 29 4.25 -15.36 1.63
N GLU A 30 5.55 -15.62 1.40
CA GLU A 30 6.66 -14.96 2.10
C GLU A 30 6.67 -13.44 1.86
N ARG A 31 6.42 -13.02 0.60
CA ARG A 31 6.32 -11.60 0.24
C ARG A 31 5.12 -10.95 0.92
N MET A 32 3.99 -11.65 0.96
CA MET A 32 2.79 -11.18 1.64
C MET A 32 2.99 -11.10 3.16
N ALA A 33 3.66 -12.09 3.76
CA ALA A 33 3.98 -12.10 5.17
C ALA A 33 4.83 -10.87 5.57
N LEU A 34 5.77 -10.45 4.72
CA LEU A 34 6.52 -9.21 4.94
C LEU A 34 5.60 -7.98 5.00
N VAL A 35 4.69 -7.81 4.03
CA VAL A 35 3.84 -6.61 3.99
C VAL A 35 2.78 -6.60 5.08
N ILE A 36 2.34 -7.77 5.53
CA ILE A 36 1.50 -7.92 6.73
C ILE A 36 2.30 -7.55 7.98
N GLU A 37 3.56 -7.98 8.12
CA GLU A 37 4.42 -7.58 9.24
C GLU A 37 4.66 -6.07 9.25
N LEU A 38 4.91 -5.47 8.08
CA LEU A 38 5.01 -4.01 7.94
C LEU A 38 3.74 -3.31 8.40
N ALA A 39 2.56 -3.77 7.96
CA ALA A 39 1.26 -3.24 8.38
C ALA A 39 1.07 -3.36 9.91
N GLN A 40 1.37 -4.53 10.47
CA GLN A 40 1.22 -4.81 11.89
C GLN A 40 2.16 -3.94 12.74
N ARG A 41 3.43 -3.82 12.32
CA ARG A 41 4.41 -2.99 13.03
C ARG A 41 4.08 -1.50 12.94
N ASN A 42 3.57 -1.03 11.80
CA ASN A 42 3.17 0.37 11.67
C ASN A 42 2.11 0.77 12.72
N VAL A 43 1.24 -0.18 13.10
CA VAL A 43 0.30 -0.03 14.21
C VAL A 43 0.99 -0.13 15.57
N THR A 44 1.76 -1.19 15.84
CA THR A 44 2.34 -1.43 17.18
C THR A 44 3.37 -0.38 17.57
N GLU A 45 4.12 0.13 16.60
CA GLU A 45 5.09 1.22 16.78
C GLU A 45 4.40 2.60 16.80
N MET A 46 3.08 2.66 16.65
CA MET A 46 2.28 3.90 16.61
C MET A 46 2.76 4.88 15.54
N THR A 47 3.13 4.36 14.36
CA THR A 47 3.75 5.14 13.27
C THR A 47 2.87 5.26 12.04
N GLY A 48 1.64 4.75 12.06
CA GLY A 48 0.65 5.03 11.02
C GLY A 48 -0.52 4.05 10.99
N GLY A 49 -1.25 4.04 9.87
CA GLY A 49 -2.38 3.14 9.65
C GLY A 49 -1.97 1.68 9.39
N PRO A 50 -2.91 0.73 9.46
CA PRO A 50 -2.70 -0.72 9.37
C PRO A 50 -2.44 -1.21 7.94
N PHE A 51 -1.59 -0.52 7.17
CA PHE A 51 -1.31 -0.87 5.79
C PHE A 51 0.20 -0.88 5.52
N GLY A 52 0.63 -1.95 4.88
CA GLY A 52 1.97 -2.15 4.35
C GLY A 52 1.92 -2.61 2.89
N ALA A 53 2.95 -2.25 2.13
CA ALA A 53 3.13 -2.67 0.75
C ALA A 53 4.62 -2.73 0.41
N ALA A 54 4.98 -3.49 -0.63
CA ALA A 54 6.35 -3.57 -1.12
C ALA A 54 6.39 -3.89 -2.61
N ILE A 55 7.44 -3.39 -3.27
CA ILE A 55 7.75 -3.70 -4.67
C ILE A 55 8.84 -4.76 -4.70
N PHE A 56 8.60 -5.84 -5.45
CA PHE A 56 9.55 -6.91 -5.69
C PHE A 56 9.81 -7.09 -7.19
N GLU A 57 10.96 -7.66 -7.54
CA GLU A 57 11.12 -8.26 -8.86
C GLU A 57 10.25 -9.52 -8.96
N SER A 58 9.37 -9.56 -9.96
CA SER A 58 8.34 -10.59 -10.12
C SER A 58 8.91 -12.00 -10.25
N HIS A 59 10.10 -12.13 -10.85
CA HIS A 59 10.75 -13.42 -11.11
C HIS A 59 11.73 -13.83 -10.01
N SER A 60 12.64 -12.92 -9.63
CA SER A 60 13.67 -13.26 -8.65
C SER A 60 13.16 -13.20 -7.21
N GLY A 61 12.10 -12.44 -6.94
CA GLY A 61 11.63 -12.17 -5.58
C GLY A 61 12.49 -11.16 -4.81
N ARG A 62 13.42 -10.47 -5.48
CA ARG A 62 14.25 -9.44 -4.85
C ARG A 62 13.39 -8.25 -4.42
N LEU A 63 13.52 -7.83 -3.17
CA LEU A 63 12.86 -6.63 -2.65
C LEU A 63 13.53 -5.37 -3.24
N LEU A 64 12.74 -4.47 -3.83
CA LEU A 64 13.20 -3.17 -4.33
C LEU A 64 12.94 -2.06 -3.30
N ALA A 65 11.72 -2.00 -2.78
CA ALA A 65 11.31 -1.00 -1.80
C ALA A 65 10.11 -1.48 -0.99
N ALA A 66 9.95 -0.93 0.21
CA ALA A 66 8.79 -1.15 1.06
C ALA A 66 8.17 0.20 1.45
N GLY A 67 6.87 0.20 1.67
CA GLY A 67 6.08 1.33 2.12
C GLY A 67 5.10 0.94 3.21
N VAL A 68 4.85 1.87 4.11
CA VAL A 68 3.77 1.79 5.11
C VAL A 68 2.90 3.02 5.00
N ASN A 69 1.70 2.98 5.55
CA ASN A 69 0.83 4.15 5.57
C ASN A 69 1.42 5.24 6.48
N LEU A 70 1.60 6.45 5.94
CA LEU A 70 2.16 7.59 6.65
C LEU A 70 1.18 8.78 6.74
N VAL A 71 -0.12 8.56 6.49
CA VAL A 71 -1.08 9.65 6.27
C VAL A 71 -1.15 10.61 7.46
N VAL A 72 -1.43 10.07 8.64
CA VAL A 72 -1.55 10.84 9.88
C VAL A 72 -0.20 11.46 10.31
N PRO A 73 0.89 10.70 10.48
CA PRO A 73 2.15 11.25 11.00
C PRO A 73 2.84 12.26 10.06
N GLN A 74 2.64 12.15 8.74
CA GLN A 74 3.25 13.05 7.74
C GLN A 74 2.28 14.12 7.24
N HIS A 75 1.06 14.20 7.79
CA HIS A 75 0.00 15.13 7.36
C HIS A 75 -0.23 15.13 5.84
N CYS A 76 -0.18 13.95 5.22
CA CYS A 76 -0.22 13.80 3.77
C CYS A 76 -1.21 12.71 3.37
N SER A 77 -2.40 13.11 2.91
CA SER A 77 -3.50 12.18 2.58
C SER A 77 -3.15 11.15 1.49
N VAL A 78 -2.20 11.47 0.63
CA VAL A 78 -1.77 10.56 -0.45
C VAL A 78 -0.67 9.59 -0.02
N ALA A 79 -0.15 9.68 1.22
CA ALA A 79 0.95 8.83 1.71
C ALA A 79 0.46 7.44 2.16
N HIS A 80 -0.30 6.77 1.30
CA HIS A 80 -0.71 5.38 1.46
C HIS A 80 0.48 4.43 1.23
N ALA A 81 0.38 3.20 1.76
CA ALA A 81 1.49 2.24 1.72
C ALA A 81 1.94 1.93 0.28
N GLU A 82 0.99 1.75 -0.64
CA GLU A 82 1.25 1.49 -2.05
C GLU A 82 1.94 2.67 -2.72
N MET A 83 1.49 3.90 -2.41
CA MET A 83 2.08 5.13 -2.94
C MET A 83 3.52 5.29 -2.46
N VAL A 84 3.77 5.08 -1.16
CA VAL A 84 5.11 5.15 -0.58
C VAL A 84 6.04 4.08 -1.18
N ALA A 85 5.57 2.84 -1.34
CA ALA A 85 6.33 1.76 -1.95
C ALA A 85 6.69 2.08 -3.42
N ILE A 86 5.73 2.58 -4.22
CA ILE A 86 5.96 3.00 -5.61
C ILE A 86 6.99 4.13 -5.68
N MET A 87 6.81 5.20 -4.90
CA MET A 87 7.72 6.35 -4.90
C MET A 87 9.16 5.95 -4.54
N LEU A 88 9.31 5.08 -3.54
CA LEU A 88 10.63 4.60 -3.11
C LEU A 88 11.26 3.66 -4.13
N ALA A 89 10.47 2.78 -4.77
CA ALA A 89 10.97 1.90 -5.82
C ALA A 89 11.44 2.70 -7.05
N GLN A 90 10.64 3.68 -7.50
CA GLN A 90 10.98 4.59 -8.58
C GLN A 90 12.25 5.40 -8.26
N ARG A 91 12.36 5.89 -7.01
CA ARG A 91 13.57 6.57 -6.54
C ARG A 91 14.78 5.64 -6.52
N ALA A 92 14.65 4.39 -6.08
CA ALA A 92 15.74 3.42 -6.11
C ALA A 92 16.17 3.08 -7.55
N ALA A 93 15.22 2.98 -8.47
CA ALA A 93 15.44 2.69 -9.88
C ALA A 93 15.85 3.93 -10.71
N GLN A 94 15.80 5.13 -10.12
CA GLN A 94 16.05 6.41 -10.80
C GLN A 94 15.19 6.61 -12.07
N THR A 95 13.94 6.16 -12.03
CA THR A 95 12.98 6.27 -13.15
C THR A 95 11.56 6.39 -12.62
N PHE A 96 10.67 7.03 -13.39
CA PHE A 96 9.24 7.04 -13.09
C PHE A 96 8.53 5.77 -13.57
N ASP A 97 9.14 4.99 -14.46
CA ASP A 97 8.55 3.80 -15.08
C ASP A 97 9.30 2.54 -14.66
N LEU A 98 8.69 1.72 -13.80
CA LEU A 98 9.22 0.44 -13.35
C LEU A 98 9.17 -0.67 -14.42
N SER A 99 8.60 -0.37 -15.60
CA SER A 99 8.67 -1.23 -16.80
C SER A 99 9.70 -0.75 -17.82
N ALA A 100 10.48 0.28 -17.51
CA ALA A 100 11.46 0.84 -18.42
C ALA A 100 12.46 -0.23 -18.92
N PRO A 101 12.93 -0.13 -20.19
CA PRO A 101 13.87 -1.09 -20.75
C PRO A 101 15.11 -1.30 -19.88
N GLY A 102 15.47 -2.56 -19.65
CA GLY A 102 16.61 -2.95 -18.80
C GLY A 102 16.27 -3.15 -17.33
N LEU A 103 15.04 -2.86 -16.91
CA LEU A 103 14.56 -3.23 -15.58
C LEU A 103 13.85 -4.59 -15.57
N PRO A 104 13.98 -5.37 -14.49
CA PRO A 104 13.19 -6.58 -14.30
C PRO A 104 11.71 -6.24 -14.07
N ALA A 105 10.83 -7.14 -14.50
CA ALA A 105 9.40 -7.03 -14.25
C ALA A 105 9.12 -6.86 -12.76
N CYS A 106 8.37 -5.82 -12.38
CA CYS A 106 8.08 -5.51 -10.98
C CYS A 106 6.65 -5.91 -10.59
N GLU A 107 6.49 -6.37 -9.36
CA GLU A 107 5.19 -6.61 -8.73
C GLU A 107 5.01 -5.73 -7.49
N LEU A 108 3.78 -5.27 -7.27
CA LEU A 108 3.35 -4.66 -6.03
C LEU A 108 2.63 -5.70 -5.17
N VAL A 109 3.17 -5.98 -4.00
CA VAL A 109 2.50 -6.78 -2.98
C VAL A 109 1.95 -5.82 -1.94
N THR A 110 0.64 -5.89 -1.67
CA THR A 110 -0.06 -4.99 -0.75
C THR A 110 -0.90 -5.77 0.24
N SER A 111 -0.81 -5.37 1.51
CA SER A 111 -1.56 -5.98 2.62
C SER A 111 -3.07 -5.92 2.41
N THR A 112 -3.59 -4.95 1.65
CA THR A 112 -5.01 -4.79 1.33
C THR A 112 -5.17 -4.42 -0.14
N GLU A 113 -6.26 -4.86 -0.79
CA GLU A 113 -6.64 -4.38 -2.11
C GLU A 113 -6.55 -2.84 -2.19
N PRO A 114 -6.08 -2.27 -3.32
CA PRO A 114 -5.86 -0.84 -3.39
C PRO A 114 -7.18 -0.05 -3.35
N CYS A 115 -7.18 1.06 -2.62
CA CYS A 115 -8.26 2.05 -2.67
C CYS A 115 -8.33 2.73 -4.04
N ALA A 116 -9.38 3.49 -4.33
CA ALA A 116 -9.56 4.17 -5.62
C ALA A 116 -8.35 5.03 -6.05
N MET A 117 -7.68 5.69 -5.10
CA MET A 117 -6.47 6.48 -5.38
C MET A 117 -5.29 5.60 -5.78
N CYS A 118 -4.93 4.63 -4.92
CA CYS A 118 -3.82 3.71 -5.20
C CYS A 118 -4.09 2.93 -6.49
N MET A 119 -5.35 2.58 -6.72
CA MET A 119 -5.79 1.90 -7.93
C MET A 119 -5.57 2.74 -9.20
N GLY A 120 -5.82 4.04 -9.12
CA GLY A 120 -5.49 4.97 -10.19
C GLY A 120 -3.99 5.13 -10.42
N ALA A 121 -3.18 5.05 -9.36
CA ALA A 121 -1.73 5.26 -9.42
C ALA A 121 -0.95 4.05 -9.96
N ILE A 122 -1.37 2.83 -9.63
CA ILE A 122 -0.69 1.58 -10.00
C ILE A 122 -0.36 1.50 -11.50
N PRO A 123 -1.30 1.76 -12.44
CA PRO A 123 -0.98 1.71 -13.87
C PRO A 123 0.08 2.71 -14.34
N TRP A 124 0.29 3.82 -13.61
CA TRP A 124 1.31 4.82 -13.94
C TRP A 124 2.70 4.45 -13.41
N SER A 125 2.78 3.46 -12.52
CA SER A 125 4.04 3.08 -11.88
C SER A 125 4.93 2.18 -12.74
N GLY A 126 4.35 1.45 -13.71
CA GLY A 126 5.06 0.43 -14.51
C GLY A 126 5.10 -0.98 -13.88
N VAL A 127 4.46 -1.20 -12.72
CA VAL A 127 4.31 -2.57 -12.17
C VAL A 127 3.42 -3.42 -13.07
N GLN A 128 3.75 -4.70 -13.20
CA GLN A 128 3.08 -5.64 -14.11
C GLN A 128 2.26 -6.71 -13.36
N ARG A 129 2.39 -6.76 -12.04
CA ARG A 129 1.62 -7.65 -11.17
C ARG A 129 1.25 -6.96 -9.86
N VAL A 130 0.03 -7.20 -9.40
CA VAL A 130 -0.47 -6.77 -8.08
C VAL A 130 -0.91 -7.99 -7.30
N VAL A 131 -0.43 -8.12 -6.07
CA VAL A 131 -0.76 -9.22 -5.15
C VAL A 131 -1.39 -8.63 -3.90
N CYS A 132 -2.63 -9.02 -3.60
CA CYS A 132 -3.42 -8.45 -2.51
C CYS A 132 -3.64 -9.47 -1.38
N GLY A 133 -3.52 -8.99 -0.14
CA GLY A 133 -3.85 -9.76 1.06
C GLY A 133 -5.34 -9.70 1.40
N ALA A 134 -5.74 -8.67 2.14
CA ALA A 134 -7.13 -8.35 2.48
C ALA A 134 -7.88 -7.77 1.28
N ARG A 135 -9.22 -7.87 1.30
CA ARG A 135 -10.12 -7.31 0.29
C ARG A 135 -10.70 -5.96 0.70
N ASP A 136 -11.29 -5.26 -0.26
CA ASP A 136 -12.10 -4.05 -0.05
C ASP A 136 -13.11 -4.19 1.10
N GLU A 137 -13.82 -5.33 1.14
CA GLU A 137 -14.83 -5.59 2.16
C GLU A 137 -14.24 -5.72 3.56
N ASP A 138 -12.99 -6.20 3.69
CA ASP A 138 -12.30 -6.31 4.97
C ASP A 138 -11.90 -4.92 5.50
N ALA A 139 -11.40 -4.04 4.62
CA ALA A 139 -11.07 -2.66 4.97
C ALA A 139 -12.29 -1.84 5.35
N ARG A 140 -13.38 -1.97 4.59
CA ARG A 140 -14.66 -1.30 4.90
C ARG A 140 -15.26 -1.81 6.21
N ALA A 141 -15.18 -3.11 6.50
CA ALA A 141 -15.61 -3.66 7.78
C ALA A 141 -14.81 -3.10 8.97
N ALA A 142 -13.53 -2.77 8.78
CA ALA A 142 -12.70 -2.10 9.77
C ALA A 142 -12.93 -0.56 9.85
N GLY A 143 -13.77 0.01 8.98
CA GLY A 143 -14.17 1.43 8.99
C GLY A 143 -13.38 2.34 8.05
N PHE A 144 -12.52 1.79 7.19
CA PHE A 144 -11.82 2.57 6.16
C PHE A 144 -12.71 2.80 4.93
N ASP A 145 -12.59 3.98 4.31
CA ASP A 145 -13.19 4.23 3.00
C ASP A 145 -12.21 3.88 1.87
N GLU A 146 -12.62 2.95 1.01
CA GLU A 146 -11.85 2.53 -0.16
C GLU A 146 -12.15 3.40 -1.41
N GLY A 147 -13.06 4.38 -1.28
CA GLY A 147 -13.50 5.24 -2.36
C GLY A 147 -14.38 4.53 -3.39
N HIS A 148 -14.66 5.21 -4.50
CA HIS A 148 -15.43 4.65 -5.61
C HIS A 148 -14.50 3.95 -6.59
N LYS A 149 -14.51 2.61 -6.57
CA LYS A 149 -13.70 1.77 -7.46
C LYS A 149 -14.55 1.32 -8.65
N PRO A 150 -13.99 1.25 -9.88
CA PRO A 150 -14.68 0.62 -10.99
C PRO A 150 -15.06 -0.83 -10.62
N PRO A 151 -16.29 -1.27 -10.95
CA PRO A 151 -16.77 -2.61 -10.53
C PRO A 151 -15.93 -3.75 -11.10
N ASP A 152 -15.29 -3.55 -12.25
CA ASP A 152 -14.43 -4.54 -12.92
C ASP A 152 -12.98 -4.06 -13.05
N TRP A 153 -12.45 -3.50 -11.95
CA TRP A 153 -11.09 -2.94 -11.94
C TRP A 153 -10.01 -3.97 -12.25
N ILE A 154 -10.22 -5.25 -11.95
CA ILE A 154 -9.28 -6.33 -12.26
C ILE A 154 -9.15 -6.50 -13.77
N SER A 155 -10.28 -6.54 -14.50
CA SER A 155 -10.23 -6.60 -15.97
C SER A 155 -9.62 -5.32 -16.56
N ALA A 156 -9.86 -4.16 -15.95
CA ALA A 156 -9.22 -2.91 -16.35
C ALA A 156 -7.68 -2.94 -16.18
N TYR A 157 -7.18 -3.64 -15.16
CA TYR A 157 -5.75 -3.90 -14.98
C TYR A 157 -5.21 -4.88 -16.01
N HIS A 158 -5.91 -5.99 -16.24
CA HIS A 158 -5.51 -6.97 -17.25
C HIS A 158 -5.43 -6.35 -18.66
N ALA A 159 -6.37 -5.48 -19.01
CA ALA A 159 -6.35 -4.74 -20.28
C ALA A 159 -5.12 -3.82 -20.44
N ARG A 160 -4.44 -3.50 -19.33
CA ARG A 160 -3.18 -2.74 -19.28
C ARG A 160 -1.95 -3.63 -19.07
N GLY A 161 -2.10 -4.95 -19.16
CA GLY A 161 -1.00 -5.90 -18.94
C GLY A 161 -0.63 -6.10 -17.47
N ILE A 162 -1.49 -5.69 -16.54
CA ILE A 162 -1.26 -5.83 -15.09
C ILE A 162 -2.04 -7.04 -14.59
N THR A 163 -1.33 -8.06 -14.13
CA THR A 163 -1.96 -9.25 -13.53
C THR A 163 -2.34 -9.00 -12.07
N VAL A 164 -3.42 -9.63 -11.59
CA VAL A 164 -3.88 -9.49 -10.21
C VAL A 164 -4.00 -10.87 -9.57
N ILE A 165 -3.39 -11.01 -8.38
CA ILE A 165 -3.56 -12.15 -7.48
C ILE A 165 -4.18 -11.62 -6.20
N ARG A 166 -5.17 -12.33 -5.66
CA ARG A 166 -5.88 -11.93 -4.44
C ARG A 166 -5.86 -13.05 -3.42
N ASP A 167 -6.26 -12.69 -2.21
CA ASP A 167 -6.51 -13.59 -1.10
C ASP A 167 -5.25 -14.28 -0.54
N ILE A 168 -4.07 -13.72 -0.79
CA ILE A 168 -2.83 -14.28 -0.23
C ILE A 168 -2.77 -13.94 1.24
N LEU A 169 -2.80 -14.94 2.12
CA LEU A 169 -2.86 -14.75 3.57
C LEU A 169 -3.97 -13.77 4.02
N ARG A 170 -5.13 -13.81 3.34
CA ARG A 170 -6.25 -12.88 3.55
C ARG A 170 -6.66 -12.76 5.02
N THR A 171 -6.80 -13.88 5.72
CA THR A 171 -7.23 -13.91 7.12
C THR A 171 -6.27 -13.13 8.00
N GLN A 172 -4.97 -13.33 7.82
CA GLN A 172 -3.92 -12.64 8.57
C GLN A 172 -3.92 -11.14 8.24
N ALA A 173 -4.05 -10.78 6.97
CA ALA A 173 -4.11 -9.39 6.54
C ALA A 173 -5.34 -8.66 7.08
N ALA A 174 -6.53 -9.27 6.99
CA ALA A 174 -7.77 -8.71 7.50
C ALA A 174 -7.73 -8.54 9.03
N GLN A 175 -7.06 -9.43 9.76
CA GLN A 175 -6.91 -9.31 11.21
C GLN A 175 -6.16 -8.03 11.61
N VAL A 176 -5.13 -7.60 10.86
CA VAL A 176 -4.40 -6.36 11.16
C VAL A 176 -5.32 -5.14 11.05
N LEU A 177 -6.26 -5.14 10.11
CA LEU A 177 -7.25 -4.08 9.93
C LEU A 177 -8.23 -4.04 11.11
N LEU A 178 -8.76 -5.20 11.52
CA LEU A 178 -9.73 -5.32 12.62
C LEU A 178 -9.14 -4.98 13.99
N ASP A 179 -7.85 -5.27 14.20
CA ASP A 179 -7.12 -4.94 15.42
C ASP A 179 -6.89 -3.44 15.60
N TYR A 180 -6.84 -2.67 14.51
CA TYR A 180 -6.42 -1.27 14.54
C TYR A 180 -7.37 -0.36 15.34
N PRO A 181 -8.69 -0.36 15.11
CA PRO A 181 -9.63 0.41 15.94
C PRO A 181 -9.60 -0.01 17.41
N GLN A 182 -9.43 -1.32 17.69
CA GLN A 182 -9.41 -1.85 19.06
C GLN A 182 -8.19 -1.37 19.86
N LYS A 183 -7.08 -1.09 19.18
CA LYS A 183 -5.84 -0.56 19.75
C LYS A 183 -5.80 0.97 19.80
N GLY A 184 -6.94 1.65 19.56
CA GLY A 184 -7.04 3.11 19.61
C GLY A 184 -6.55 3.81 18.33
N GLY A 185 -6.46 3.08 17.21
CA GLY A 185 -6.04 3.63 15.93
C GLY A 185 -6.98 4.73 15.41
N HIS A 186 -6.38 5.75 14.78
CA HIS A 186 -7.13 6.88 14.21
C HIS A 186 -7.62 6.55 12.79
N LEU A 187 -8.92 6.27 12.64
CA LEU A 187 -9.57 6.16 11.32
C LEU A 187 -9.57 7.52 10.62
N TYR A 188 -8.70 7.70 9.63
CA TYR A 188 -8.54 8.96 8.89
C TYR A 188 -9.43 8.97 7.63
N ASN A 189 -10.70 9.34 7.79
CA ASN A 189 -11.54 9.69 6.64
C ASN A 189 -11.67 11.22 6.56
N PRO A 190 -11.53 11.85 5.38
CA PRO A 190 -11.74 13.28 5.26
C PRO A 190 -13.11 13.67 5.80
N GLN A 191 -13.16 14.59 6.76
CA GLN A 191 -14.41 15.13 7.26
C GLN A 191 -15.04 15.98 6.15
N ARG A 192 -15.95 15.40 5.39
CA ARG A 192 -16.85 16.17 4.53
C ARG A 192 -17.95 16.64 5.45
N GLY A 193 -17.99 17.94 5.76
CA GLY A 193 -19.05 18.53 6.56
C GLY A 193 -20.38 17.98 6.08
N SER A 194 -21.17 17.40 6.99
CA SER A 194 -22.56 17.07 6.69
C SER A 194 -23.18 18.38 6.23
N GLY A 195 -23.61 18.42 4.96
CA GLY A 195 -24.49 19.47 4.51
C GLY A 195 -25.69 19.41 5.44
N LYS A 196 -25.76 20.32 6.42
CA LYS A 196 -27.02 20.69 7.01
C LYS A 196 -27.81 21.25 5.84
N GLU A 197 -28.71 20.43 5.31
CA GLU A 197 -29.79 20.89 4.47
C GLU A 197 -30.40 22.10 5.16
N GLY A 198 -30.35 23.24 4.47
CA GLY A 198 -31.11 24.39 4.86
C GLY A 198 -32.58 24.01 4.84
N THR A 199 -33.24 24.15 5.98
CA THR A 199 -34.67 24.39 6.02
C THR A 199 -34.85 25.87 6.31
N GLU A 200 -35.64 26.48 5.44
CA GLU A 200 -36.13 27.86 5.43
C GLU A 200 -36.57 28.40 6.80
#